data_AF-A0A1H8M952-F1
#
_entry.id   AF-A0A1H8M952-F1
#
_cell.length_a   1.000
_cell.length_b   1.000
_cell.length_c   1.000
_cell.angle_alpha   90.00
_cell.angle_beta   90.00
_cell.angle_gamma   90.00
#
_symmetry.space_group_name_H-M   'P 1'
#
loop_
_entity.id
_entity.type
_entity.pdbx_description
1 polymer ?
#
loop_
_entity_poly.entity_id
_entity_poly.type
_entity_poly.pdbx_seq_one_letter_code
_entity_poly.pdbx_strand_id
1 'polypeptide(L)' 'MSKPEPARYGTTNWQSYNDALKRRGSLLVWLDRDMDWLAPKAGKSGRPPVS' A
#
# COMPACT_ATOMS: atom_id res chain seq x y z
N MET A 1 -3.42 4.70 26.98
CA MET A 1 -3.20 3.55 26.07
C MET A 1 -1.75 3.15 26.15
N SER A 2 -1.47 1.91 26.54
CA SER A 2 -0.11 1.36 26.65
C SER A 2 0.41 0.98 25.26
N LYS A 3 1.70 1.19 25.00
CA LYS A 3 2.30 0.79 23.73
C LYS A 3 2.24 -0.75 23.60
N PRO A 4 1.84 -1.30 22.43
CA PRO A 4 1.86 -2.74 22.22
C PRO A 4 3.29 -3.28 22.28
N GLU A 5 3.41 -4.55 22.70
CA GLU A 5 4.72 -5.21 22.74
C GLU A 5 5.37 -5.25 21.35
N PRO A 6 6.71 -5.10 21.27
CA PRO A 6 7.42 -5.19 20.01
C PRO A 6 7.19 -6.55 19.34
N ALA A 7 7.05 -6.55 18.00
CA ALA A 7 6.96 -7.78 17.24
C ALA A 7 8.22 -8.64 17.43
N ARG A 8 8.04 -9.94 17.64
CA ARG A 8 9.11 -10.93 17.87
C ARG A 8 10.12 -11.02 16.72
N TYR A 9 9.70 -10.63 15.51
CA TYR A 9 10.54 -10.60 14.32
C TYR A 9 10.35 -9.26 13.61
N GLY A 10 11.46 -8.56 13.37
CA GLY A 10 11.49 -7.29 12.65
C GLY A 10 12.01 -7.49 11.22
N THR A 11 11.40 -6.80 10.26
CA THR A 11 11.87 -6.78 8.87
C THR A 11 13.11 -5.89 8.77
N THR A 12 14.30 -6.47 8.76
CA THR A 12 15.57 -5.72 8.65
C THR A 12 15.99 -5.45 7.20
N ASN A 13 15.44 -6.21 6.25
CA ASN A 13 15.83 -6.16 4.84
C ASN A 13 15.06 -5.14 4.01
N TRP A 14 14.15 -4.36 4.62
CA TRP A 14 13.22 -3.49 3.89
C TRP A 14 13.92 -2.50 2.97
N GLN A 15 15.02 -1.91 3.44
CA GLN A 15 15.79 -0.94 2.67
C GLN A 15 16.44 -1.59 1.44
N SER A 16 17.17 -2.69 1.63
CA SER A 16 17.82 -3.42 0.55
C SER A 16 16.82 -3.97 -0.48
N TYR A 17 15.66 -4.42 -0.02
CA TYR A 17 14.57 -4.87 -0.88
C TYR A 17 14.03 -3.74 -1.76
N ASN A 18 13.80 -2.55 -1.18
CA ASN A 18 13.34 -1.37 -1.92
C ASN A 18 14.37 -0.87 -2.94
N ASP A 19 15.66 -0.89 -2.59
CA ASP A 19 16.73 -0.48 -3.51
C ASP A 19 16.82 -1.45 -4.70
N ALA A 20 16.66 -2.75 -4.46
CA ALA A 20 16.58 -3.74 -5.52
C ALA A 20 15.33 -3.53 -6.41
N LEU A 21 14.20 -3.08 -5.86
CA LEU A 21 12.99 -2.73 -6.62
C LEU A 21 13.21 -1.55 -7.57
N LYS A 22 13.85 -0.49 -7.07
CA LYS A 22 14.15 0.71 -7.85
C LYS A 22 15.14 0.41 -8.97
N ARG A 23 16.21 -0.35 -8.68
CA ARG A 23 17.25 -0.71 -9.65
C ARG A 23 16.72 -1.50 -10.84
N ARG A 24 15.74 -2.39 -10.61
CA ARG A 24 15.18 -3.25 -11.67
C ARG A 24 14.01 -2.62 -12.43
N GLY A 25 13.64 -1.38 -12.14
CA GLY A 25 12.51 -0.70 -12.79
C GLY A 25 11.14 -1.33 -12.51
N SER A 26 11.01 -2.24 -11.54
CA SER A 26 9.72 -2.90 -11.21
C SER A 26 8.76 -2.02 -10.42
N LEU A 27 9.09 -0.74 -10.22
CA LEU A 27 8.18 0.29 -9.74
C LEU A 27 7.67 1.10 -10.94
N LEU A 28 7.00 0.41 -11.86
CA LEU A 28 6.25 1.06 -12.94
C LEU A 28 4.80 1.18 -12.48
N VAL A 29 4.53 2.27 -11.76
CA VAL A 29 3.15 2.66 -11.43
C VAL A 29 2.69 3.55 -12.57
N TRP A 30 1.73 3.07 -13.36
CA TRP A 30 1.08 3.91 -14.36
C TRP A 30 0.07 4.81 -13.64
N LEU A 31 0.41 6.09 -13.55
CA LEU A 31 -0.51 7.13 -13.07
C LEU A 31 -1.23 7.68 -14.29
N ASP A 32 -2.51 7.34 -14.40
CA ASP A 32 -3.40 7.97 -15.36
C ASP A 32 -3.88 9.30 -14.77
N ARG A 33 -3.73 10.38 -15.56
CA ARG A 33 -4.10 11.74 -15.17
C ARG A 33 -5.62 11.93 -15.18
N ASP A 34 -6.32 11.15 -15.99
CA ASP A 34 -7.77 11.21 -16.14
C ASP A 34 -8.47 10.18 -15.24
N MET A 35 -7.70 9.41 -14.45
CA MET A 35 -8.25 8.43 -13.51
C MET A 35 -8.91 9.12 -12.31
N ASP A 36 -10.16 8.74 -12.04
CA ASP A 36 -10.87 9.16 -10.85
C ASP A 36 -10.42 8.31 -9.66
N TRP A 37 -9.60 8.91 -8.79
CA TRP A 37 -8.97 8.23 -7.65
C TRP A 37 -9.95 7.95 -6.51
N LEU A 38 -11.06 8.69 -6.47
CA LEU A 38 -12.02 8.60 -5.39
C LEU A 38 -13.12 7.60 -5.74
N ALA A 39 -13.23 6.55 -4.93
CA ALA A 39 -14.39 5.69 -5.01
C ALA A 39 -15.67 6.50 -4.67
N PRO A 40 -16.77 6.29 -5.40
CA PRO A 40 -18.04 6.92 -5.07
C PRO A 40 -18.47 6.53 -3.66
N LYS A 41 -19.11 7.47 -2.96
CA LYS A 41 -19.57 7.25 -1.58
C LYS A 41 -20.58 6.10 -1.54
N ALA A 42 -20.20 5.00 -0.91
CA ALA A 42 -21.07 3.81 -0.79
C ALA A 42 -22.22 3.97 0.22
N GLY A 43 -22.28 5.09 0.97
CA GLY A 43 -23.31 5.36 1.99
C GLY A 43 -23.27 4.44 3.21
N LYS A 44 -22.38 3.45 3.24
CA LYS A 44 -22.19 2.48 4.31
C LYS A 44 -20.71 2.21 4.53
N SER A 45 -20.33 1.96 5.78
CA SER A 45 -18.96 1.57 6.13
C SER A 45 -18.65 0.18 5.58
N GLY A 46 -17.47 0.02 4.99
CA GLY A 46 -16.98 -1.28 4.52
C GLY A 46 -16.70 -1.34 3.02
N ARG A 47 -16.33 -2.53 2.55
CA ARG A 47 -15.93 -2.78 1.16
C ARG A 47 -17.14 -2.58 0.23
N PRO A 48 -17.00 -1.83 -0.88
CA PRO A 48 -18.07 -1.74 -1.88
C PRO A 48 -18.35 -3.13 -2.49
N PRO A 49 -19.60 -3.42 -2.89
CA PRO A 49 -19.92 -4.66 -3.59
C PRO A 49 -19.15 -4.71 -4.90
N VAL A 50 -18.54 -5.86 -5.21
CA VAL A 50 -17.99 -6.12 -6.54
C VAL A 50 -19.16 -6.62 -7.39
N SER A 51 -19.50 -5.87 -8.44
CA SER A 51 -20.56 -6.27 -9.37
C SER A 51 -20.05 -7.22 -10.44
#